data_AF-A0A7C2BQJ7-F1
#
_entry.id   AF-A0A7C2BQJ7-F1
#
_cell.length_a   1.000
_cell.length_b   1.000
_cell.length_c   1.000
_cell.angle_alpha   90.00
_cell.angle_beta   90.00
_cell.angle_gamma   90.00
#
_symmetry.space_group_name_H-M   'P 1'
#
loop_
_entity.id
_entity.type
_entity.pdbx_description
1 polymer ?
#
loop_
_entity_poly.entity_id
_entity_poly.type
_entity_poly.pdbx_seq_one_letter_code
_entity_poly.pdbx_strand_id
1 'polypeptide(L)'
;MIQCKDCEFYEDGPEGRRIFKCDPFVNIKEAECLAKWQLLRLDMLVGNFRGMLGMQERMAPLQDKIFKYVQRELDDIDESDKWKLDDDDEDDQGQDQGY
;
A
#
# COMPACT_ATOMS: atom_id res chain seq x y z
N MET A 1 -9.64 -35.63 16.56
CA MET A 1 -9.58 -34.53 15.58
C MET A 1 -10.64 -34.73 14.50
N ILE A 2 -11.76 -34.05 14.65
CA ILE A 2 -12.79 -33.98 13.61
C ILE A 2 -12.29 -33.12 12.43
N GLN A 3 -12.54 -33.51 11.18
CA GLN A 3 -12.28 -32.63 10.04
C GLN A 3 -13.39 -31.58 9.93
N CYS A 4 -13.08 -30.35 9.50
CA CYS A 4 -14.11 -29.31 9.46
C CYS A 4 -15.28 -29.66 8.53
N LYS A 5 -15.02 -30.38 7.42
CA LYS A 5 -16.08 -30.87 6.51
C LYS A 5 -17.08 -31.83 7.15
N ASP A 6 -16.66 -32.49 8.24
CA ASP A 6 -17.46 -33.47 8.97
C ASP A 6 -18.10 -32.84 10.22
N CYS A 7 -17.97 -31.53 10.41
CA CYS A 7 -18.46 -30.79 11.57
C CYS A 7 -19.86 -30.20 11.32
N GLU A 8 -20.74 -30.19 12.33
CA GLU A 8 -22.09 -29.62 12.25
C GLU A 8 -22.12 -28.11 11.96
N PHE A 9 -21.01 -27.40 12.19
CA PHE A 9 -20.88 -25.97 11.90
C PHE A 9 -20.33 -25.69 10.49
N TYR A 10 -20.18 -26.72 9.65
CA TYR A 10 -19.74 -26.58 8.27
C TYR A 10 -20.90 -26.75 7.30
N GLU A 11 -20.95 -25.86 6.32
CA GLU A 11 -21.93 -25.92 5.23
C GLU A 11 -21.24 -25.65 3.90
N ASP A 12 -21.63 -26.42 2.88
CA ASP A 12 -21.29 -26.14 1.50
C ASP A 12 -22.24 -25.05 0.98
N GLY A 13 -21.69 -23.86 0.76
CA GLY A 13 -22.38 -22.75 0.13
C GLY A 13 -22.48 -22.90 -1.38
N PRO A 14 -23.28 -22.04 -2.04
CA PRO A 14 -23.38 -22.00 -3.49
C PRO A 14 -21.99 -21.74 -4.11
N GLU A 15 -21.77 -22.33 -5.29
CA GLU A 15 -20.50 -22.25 -6.04
C GLU A 15 -19.27 -22.85 -5.32
N GLY A 16 -19.48 -23.80 -4.41
CA GLY A 16 -18.37 -24.46 -3.70
C GLY A 16 -17.68 -23.58 -2.66
N ARG A 17 -18.32 -22.48 -2.25
CA ARG A 17 -17.86 -21.68 -1.12
C ARG A 17 -18.04 -22.46 0.17
N ARG A 18 -16.98 -22.53 0.98
CA ARG A 18 -17.03 -23.17 2.30
C ARG A 18 -17.54 -22.17 3.34
N ILE A 19 -18.63 -22.49 4.01
CA ILE A 19 -19.21 -21.65 5.07
C ILE A 19 -18.91 -22.32 6.42
N PHE A 20 -18.28 -21.57 7.32
CA PHE A 20 -17.99 -22.01 8.69
C PHE A 20 -18.79 -21.14 9.66
N LYS A 21 -19.68 -21.77 10.46
CA LYS A 21 -20.53 -21.13 11.48
C LYS A 21 -19.96 -21.27 12.90
N CYS A 22 -18.72 -21.73 13.04
CA CYS A 22 -18.06 -21.87 14.33
C CYS A 22 -17.49 -20.54 14.84
N ASP A 23 -17.69 -20.31 16.14
CA ASP A 23 -17.20 -19.17 16.91
C ASP A 23 -16.25 -19.68 18.00
N PRO A 24 -15.02 -19.15 18.07
CA PRO A 24 -14.01 -19.54 19.07
C PRO A 24 -14.44 -19.48 20.53
N PHE A 25 -15.43 -18.66 20.87
CA PHE A 25 -15.86 -18.38 22.23
C PHE A 25 -17.21 -19.01 22.60
N VAL A 26 -18.00 -19.43 21.61
CA VAL A 26 -19.38 -19.90 21.83
C VAL A 26 -19.54 -21.39 21.59
N ASN A 27 -19.06 -21.91 20.46
CA ASN A 27 -19.45 -23.24 19.99
C ASN A 27 -18.29 -24.03 19.35
N ILE A 28 -17.06 -23.81 19.81
CA ILE A 28 -15.93 -24.66 19.42
C ILE A 28 -16.09 -26.08 19.97
N LYS A 29 -15.85 -27.09 19.12
CA LYS A 29 -15.98 -28.52 19.45
C LYS A 29 -14.76 -29.10 20.15
N GLU A 30 -13.57 -28.80 19.63
CA GLU A 30 -12.30 -29.35 20.13
C GLU A 30 -11.28 -28.21 20.23
N ALA A 31 -10.31 -28.30 21.14
CA ALA A 31 -9.26 -27.29 21.28
C ALA A 31 -8.50 -27.04 19.96
N GLU A 32 -8.33 -28.07 19.14
CA GLU A 32 -7.67 -27.97 17.83
C GLU A 32 -8.45 -27.12 16.81
N CYS A 33 -9.76 -26.89 17.01
CA CYS A 33 -10.53 -25.97 16.18
C CYS A 33 -9.99 -24.54 16.27
N LEU A 34 -9.40 -24.13 17.39
CA LEU A 34 -8.77 -22.81 17.54
C LEU A 34 -7.60 -22.65 16.56
N ALA A 35 -6.75 -23.68 16.43
CA ALA A 35 -5.63 -23.67 15.49
C ALA A 35 -6.12 -23.63 14.04
N LYS A 36 -7.16 -24.42 13.69
CA LYS A 36 -7.78 -24.37 12.35
C LYS A 36 -8.38 -22.99 12.05
N TRP A 37 -8.98 -22.36 13.04
CA TRP A 37 -9.55 -21.02 12.91
C TRP A 37 -8.47 -19.97 12.68
N GLN A 38 -7.35 -20.05 13.40
CA GLN A 38 -6.18 -19.21 13.16
C GLN A 38 -5.65 -19.37 11.74
N LEU A 39 -5.52 -20.61 11.25
CA LEU A 39 -5.09 -20.88 9.86
C LEU A 39 -6.04 -20.28 8.82
N LEU A 40 -7.35 -20.44 9.00
CA LEU A 40 -8.36 -19.86 8.11
C LEU A 40 -8.26 -18.32 8.05
N ARG A 41 -8.05 -17.67 9.20
CA ARG A 41 -7.89 -16.21 9.25
C ARG A 41 -6.59 -15.74 8.61
N LEU A 42 -5.50 -16.47 8.81
CA LEU A 42 -4.22 -16.16 8.17
C LEU A 42 -4.30 -16.28 6.66
N ASP A 43 -4.97 -17.31 6.13
CA ASP A 43 -5.17 -17.47 4.70
C ASP A 43 -5.97 -16.30 4.10
N MET A 44 -7.05 -15.88 4.77
CA MET A 44 -7.83 -14.70 4.38
C MET A 44 -6.96 -13.42 4.39
N LEU A 45 -6.14 -13.24 5.42
CA LEU A 45 -5.23 -12.10 5.53
C LEU A 45 -4.20 -12.09 4.37
N VAL A 46 -3.59 -13.23 4.07
CA VAL A 46 -2.62 -13.38 2.96
C VAL A 46 -3.29 -13.11 1.62
N GLY A 47 -4.53 -13.58 1.41
CA GLY A 47 -5.32 -13.27 0.22
C GLY A 47 -5.52 -11.77 0.04
N ASN A 48 -5.87 -11.05 1.11
CA ASN A 48 -6.01 -9.59 1.09
C ASN A 48 -4.69 -8.88 0.77
N PHE A 49 -3.57 -9.31 1.37
CA PHE A 49 -2.25 -8.74 1.08
C PHE A 49 -1.85 -8.95 -0.39
N ARG A 50 -2.10 -10.14 -0.95
CA ARG A 50 -1.86 -10.40 -2.38
C ARG A 50 -2.71 -9.50 -3.27
N GLY A 51 -3.97 -9.30 -2.92
CA GLY A 51 -4.86 -8.37 -3.64
C GLY A 51 -4.35 -6.93 -3.59
N MET A 52 -3.89 -6.47 -2.43
CA MET A 52 -3.30 -5.14 -2.26
C MET A 52 -2.02 -4.96 -3.09
N LEU A 53 -1.12 -5.95 -3.08
CA LEU A 53 0.09 -5.92 -3.90
C LEU A 53 -0.22 -5.85 -5.40
N GLY A 54 -1.19 -6.63 -5.86
CA GLY A 54 -1.63 -6.57 -7.27
C GLY A 54 -2.24 -5.22 -7.66
N MET A 55 -2.92 -4.53 -6.74
CA MET A 55 -3.39 -3.16 -6.96
C MET A 55 -2.22 -2.18 -7.04
N GLN A 56 -1.26 -2.28 -6.12
CA GLN A 56 -0.07 -1.42 -6.09
C GLN A 56 0.77 -1.57 -7.36
N GLU A 57 0.98 -2.79 -7.83
CA GLU A 57 1.69 -3.08 -9.08
C GLU A 57 1.02 -2.41 -10.29
N ARG A 58 -0.31 -2.44 -10.36
CA ARG A 58 -1.07 -1.75 -11.42
C ARG A 58 -0.99 -0.23 -11.34
N MET A 59 -0.83 0.33 -10.14
CA MET A 59 -0.70 1.77 -9.92
C MET A 59 0.73 2.29 -10.04
N ALA A 60 1.74 1.42 -9.98
CA ALA A 60 3.15 1.79 -10.15
C ALA A 60 3.43 2.69 -11.38
N PRO A 61 2.95 2.38 -12.61
CA PRO A 61 3.22 3.25 -13.77
C PRO A 61 2.53 4.61 -13.69
N LEU A 62 1.42 4.72 -12.96
CA LEU A 62 0.78 6.01 -12.70
C LEU A 62 1.60 6.83 -11.70
N GLN A 63 2.11 6.19 -10.64
CA GLN A 63 3.02 6.84 -9.69
C GLN A 63 4.25 7.40 -10.42
N ASP A 64 4.87 6.62 -11.31
CA ASP A 64 6.03 7.09 -12.10
C ASP A 64 5.69 8.32 -12.94
N LYS A 65 4.49 8.38 -13.54
CA LYS A 65 4.06 9.55 -14.32
C LYS A 65 3.84 10.77 -13.44
N ILE A 66 3.24 10.60 -12.26
CA ILE A 66 3.04 11.68 -11.30
C ILE A 66 4.39 12.23 -10.83
N PHE A 67 5.34 11.36 -10.48
CA PHE A 67 6.68 11.78 -10.08
C PHE A 67 7.40 12.58 -11.17
N LYS A 68 7.38 12.10 -12.42
CA LYS A 68 7.97 12.82 -13.55
C LYS A 68 7.32 14.19 -13.80
N TYR A 69 6.00 14.25 -13.68
CA TYR A 69 5.27 15.51 -13.84
C TYR A 69 5.63 16.51 -12.75
N VAL A 70 5.61 16.09 -11.49
CA VAL A 70 5.98 16.94 -10.34
C VAL A 70 7.42 17.42 -10.47
N GLN A 71 8.35 16.55 -10.88
CA GLN A 71 9.73 16.94 -11.11
C GLN A 71 9.84 18.06 -12.14
N ARG A 72 9.14 17.93 -13.28
CA ARG A 72 9.14 18.97 -14.31
C ARG A 72 8.58 20.29 -13.81
N GLU A 73 7.48 20.28 -13.06
CA GLU A 73 6.89 21.51 -12.52
C GLU A 73 7.82 22.19 -11.50
N LEU A 74 8.60 21.42 -10.72
CA LEU A 74 9.62 21.98 -9.83
C LEU A 74 10.78 22.60 -10.63
N ASP A 75 11.24 21.94 -11.69
CA ASP A 75 12.29 22.46 -12.57
C ASP A 75 11.84 23.75 -13.27
N ASP A 76 10.59 23.80 -13.76
CA ASP A 76 10.00 24.99 -14.39
C ASP A 76 9.90 26.18 -13.39
N ILE A 77 9.62 25.91 -12.12
CA ILE A 77 9.59 26.92 -11.05
C ILE A 77 11.00 27.44 -10.74
N ASP A 78 12.01 26.57 -10.64
CA ASP A 78 13.40 26.96 -10.39
C ASP A 78 13.97 27.80 -11.55
N GLU A 79 13.70 27.43 -12.80
CA GLU A 79 14.03 28.25 -13.98
C GLU A 79 13.29 29.59 -13.97
N SER A 80 12.03 29.60 -13.53
CA SER A 80 11.22 30.80 -13.35
C SER A 80 11.59 31.65 -12.13
N ASP A 81 12.53 31.22 -11.28
CA ASP A 81 13.07 32.04 -10.21
C ASP A 81 14.49 32.53 -10.56
N LYS A 82 15.20 31.86 -11.47
CA LYS A 82 16.50 32.31 -12.01
C LYS A 82 16.44 33.67 -12.70
N TRP A 83 15.38 33.99 -13.45
CA TRP A 83 15.28 35.31 -14.10
C TRP A 83 15.13 36.47 -13.11
N LYS A 84 14.83 36.20 -11.82
CA LYS A 84 14.73 37.21 -10.77
C LYS A 84 16.05 37.43 -10.02
N LEU A 85 17.05 36.58 -10.24
CA LEU A 85 18.36 36.64 -9.57
C LEU A 85 19.45 37.24 -10.47
N ASP A 86 19.28 37.20 -11.79
CA ASP A 86 20.31 37.68 -12.75
C ASP A 86 20.31 39.22 -12.92
N ASP A 87 19.26 39.93 -12.46
CA ASP A 87 19.18 41.41 -12.53
C ASP A 87 19.76 42.11 -11.28
N ASP A 88 20.13 41.38 -10.22
CA ASP A 88 20.63 41.95 -8.95
C ASP A 88 22.11 41.60 -8.63
N ASP A 89 22.82 40.85 -9.49
CA ASP A 89 24.21 40.40 -9.27
C ASP A 89 25.24 40.95 -10.30
N GLU A 90 24.94 42.06 -10.99
CA GLU A 90 25.91 42.81 -11.82
C GLU A 90 26.52 44.06 -11.11
N ASP A 91 26.19 44.32 -9.84
CA ASP A 91 26.54 45.59 -9.15
C ASP A 91 27.56 45.45 -7.99
N ASP A 92 28.50 44.49 -8.02
CA ASP A 92 29.62 44.49 -7.04
C ASP A 92 30.96 43.92 -7.54
N GLN A 93 31.42 44.35 -8.72
CA GLN A 93 32.82 44.14 -9.12
C GLN A 93 33.49 45.41 -9.63
N GLY A 94 34.07 46.17 -8.68
CA GLY A 94 35.33 46.86 -8.92
C GLY A 94 35.34 48.37 -8.71
N GLN A 95 35.52 48.82 -7.47
CA GLN A 95 36.30 50.03 -7.19
C GLN A 95 37.26 49.79 -6.00
N ASP A 96 38.41 49.21 -6.32
CA ASP A 96 39.64 49.47 -5.59
C ASP A 96 40.15 50.86 -5.94
N GLN A 97 40.35 51.73 -4.93
CA GLN A 97 41.54 52.56 -4.82
C GLN A 97 41.58 53.29 -3.49
N GLY A 98 42.56 52.94 -2.66
CA GLY A 98 42.91 53.70 -1.46
C GLY A 98 43.64 55.01 -1.75
N TYR A 99 43.48 55.98 -0.84
CA TYR A 99 44.54 56.65 -0.08
C TYR A 99 43.89 57.44 1.07
#